data_AF-A0A9P1C7F1-F1
#
_entry.id   AF-A0A9P1C7F1-F1
#
_cell.length_a   1.000
_cell.length_b   1.000
_cell.length_c   1.000
_cell.angle_alpha   90.00
_cell.angle_beta   90.00
_cell.angle_gamma   90.00
#
_symmetry.space_group_name_H-M   'P 1'
#
loop_
_entity.id
_entity.type
_entity.pdbx_description
1 polymer ?
#
loop_
_entity_poly.entity_id
_entity_poly.type
_entity_poly.pdbx_seq_one_letter_code
_entity_poly.pdbx_strand_id
1 'polypeptide(L)'
;MARWLLPALLGSVLGLEPFPTPPEQTAEQISNFQRIRARARDASLAATPQVLAYFDSQPFRGMLKDCCPKIADLPAEELLRRYRAEAQVAELAHALPAQMKDIFSDVTVKEVGGMSWFPNEFQVALIHHRNLSIGASPVNDAAQKDIFGCKPFAEREPTWSEVANRLIYIAHNMRRLDSGSEPFFGDFTVVFNSTHVKDSVVIAPYDTGLYEMVCFNPHMKLPGQLNRSMLPPLNCSAWPKSLPVGTLDYLDHLILPNLAAAANSTKTNRTMLDSARDLYVRSSMSEIDYQDVPALGMQNLGDYLESDILANPRLPEAVKFGIGSFPTLFGTQDGRDMQAIAKRLHWPLFWSFGTGDPTAQDPHMTLDLKLPGNLRIADPENILMTTNGTVSGSASETFEKVWQEAVEVRAKRNATKQDVHKWWHALDDQLRAAPITWRSCASVHDCVGVDFAGDCICVSKREERIAFTV
;
A
#
# COMPACT_ATOMS: atom_id res chain seq x y z
N MET A 1 61.54 21.54 -36.93
CA MET A 1 60.20 22.03 -36.57
C MET A 1 59.44 20.87 -35.94
N ALA A 2 59.32 20.86 -34.61
CA ALA A 2 58.85 19.73 -33.82
C ALA A 2 57.34 19.83 -33.51
N ARG A 3 56.59 18.76 -33.79
CA ARG A 3 55.19 18.59 -33.41
C ARG A 3 55.10 18.13 -31.96
N TRP A 4 54.35 18.85 -31.13
CA TRP A 4 53.92 18.40 -29.80
C TRP A 4 52.44 17.98 -29.87
N LEU A 5 52.20 16.69 -29.67
CA LEU A 5 50.88 16.11 -29.44
C LEU A 5 50.59 16.24 -27.93
N LEU A 6 49.60 17.05 -27.56
CA LEU A 6 49.04 17.10 -26.21
C LEU A 6 47.91 16.06 -26.12
N PRO A 7 48.00 15.03 -25.26
CA PRO A 7 46.88 14.15 -24.99
C PRO A 7 45.84 14.92 -24.18
N ALA A 8 44.64 15.07 -24.74
CA ALA A 8 43.48 15.54 -24.00
C ALA A 8 43.10 14.47 -22.96
N LEU A 9 43.61 14.63 -21.75
CA LEU A 9 43.08 13.99 -20.55
C LEU A 9 41.68 14.54 -20.33
N LEU A 10 40.69 13.92 -20.97
CA LEU A 10 39.30 13.96 -20.54
C LEU A 10 39.25 13.26 -19.18
N GLY A 11 39.59 14.00 -18.12
CA GLY A 11 39.34 13.59 -16.77
C GLY A 11 37.85 13.38 -16.64
N SER A 12 37.43 12.12 -16.60
CA SER A 12 36.11 11.74 -16.13
C SER A 12 35.98 12.32 -14.73
N VAL A 13 35.31 13.47 -14.63
CA VAL A 13 34.77 13.93 -13.36
C VAL A 13 33.85 12.81 -12.95
N LEU A 14 34.33 11.94 -12.07
CA LEU A 14 33.51 11.00 -11.33
C LEU A 14 32.53 11.88 -10.56
N GLY A 15 31.42 12.22 -11.21
CA GLY A 15 30.30 12.88 -10.58
C GLY A 15 29.88 11.96 -9.46
N LEU A 16 30.25 12.32 -8.23
CA LEU A 16 29.67 11.75 -7.04
C LEU A 16 28.17 11.93 -7.19
N GLU A 17 27.44 10.84 -7.48
CA GLU A 17 26.00 10.87 -7.30
C GLU A 17 25.76 11.33 -5.87
N PRO A 18 25.03 12.43 -5.65
CA PRO A 18 24.90 13.03 -4.33
C PRO A 18 24.25 12.07 -3.32
N PHE A 19 23.53 11.06 -3.81
CA PHE A 19 22.81 10.08 -3.02
C PHE A 19 23.08 8.66 -3.56
N PRO A 20 24.07 7.93 -3.02
CA PRO A 20 24.37 6.58 -3.46
C PRO A 20 23.22 5.62 -3.10
N THR A 21 23.01 4.60 -3.92
CA THR A 21 22.07 3.51 -3.60
C THR A 21 22.38 2.93 -2.20
N PRO A 22 21.45 3.01 -1.23
CA PRO A 22 21.66 2.48 0.12
C PRO A 22 21.73 0.95 0.08
N PRO A 23 22.28 0.26 1.10
CA PRO A 23 22.14 -1.19 1.19
C PRO A 23 20.66 -1.57 1.29
N GLU A 24 20.30 -2.76 0.82
CA GLU A 24 18.90 -3.22 0.84
C GLU A 24 18.36 -3.27 2.27
N GLN A 25 19.14 -3.77 3.22
CA GLN A 25 18.93 -3.48 4.64
C GLN A 25 20.24 -3.06 5.27
N THR A 26 20.21 -2.00 6.06
CA THR A 26 21.37 -1.60 6.87
C THR A 26 21.54 -2.56 8.06
N ALA A 27 22.75 -2.61 8.64
CA ALA A 27 22.98 -3.39 9.86
C ALA A 27 22.04 -2.98 11.01
N GLU A 28 21.66 -1.70 11.04
CA GLU A 28 20.72 -1.17 12.04
C GLU A 28 19.29 -1.67 11.80
N GLN A 29 18.80 -1.64 10.55
CA GLN A 29 17.50 -2.17 10.17
C GLN A 29 17.39 -3.67 10.48
N ILE A 30 18.43 -4.46 10.14
CA ILE A 30 18.48 -5.91 10.44
C ILE A 30 18.37 -6.15 11.94
N SER A 31 19.19 -5.45 12.74
CA SER A 31 19.18 -5.56 14.20
C SER A 31 17.83 -5.16 14.80
N ASN A 32 17.23 -4.07 14.31
CA ASN A 32 15.93 -3.60 14.76
C ASN A 32 14.82 -4.63 14.43
N PHE A 33 14.77 -5.12 13.19
CA PHE A 33 13.81 -6.12 12.77
C PHE A 33 13.91 -7.41 13.59
N GLN A 34 15.14 -7.91 13.84
CA GLN A 34 15.34 -9.09 14.68
C GLN A 34 14.80 -8.91 16.11
N ARG A 35 15.04 -7.73 16.70
CA ARG A 35 14.49 -7.36 18.02
C ARG A 35 12.96 -7.32 18.01
N ILE A 36 12.37 -6.69 16.99
CA ILE A 36 10.91 -6.61 16.81
C ILE A 36 10.33 -8.02 16.65
N ARG A 37 10.87 -8.83 15.75
CA ARG A 37 10.42 -10.20 15.48
C ARG A 37 10.42 -11.07 16.74
N ALA A 38 11.47 -10.98 17.56
CA ALA A 38 11.54 -11.72 18.82
C ALA A 38 10.41 -11.30 19.79
N ARG A 39 10.20 -10.00 19.98
CA ARG A 39 9.11 -9.47 20.84
C ARG A 39 7.73 -9.81 20.28
N ALA A 40 7.55 -9.69 18.96
CA ALA A 40 6.30 -10.00 18.26
C ALA A 40 5.93 -11.48 18.37
N ARG A 41 6.91 -12.38 18.32
CA ARG A 41 6.71 -13.82 18.56
C ARG A 41 6.16 -14.06 19.96
N ASP A 42 6.85 -13.54 20.98
CA ASP A 42 6.49 -13.79 22.37
C ASP A 42 5.12 -13.16 22.69
N ALA A 43 4.84 -11.95 22.18
CA ALA A 43 3.54 -11.29 22.31
C ALA A 43 2.42 -12.05 21.58
N SER A 44 2.67 -12.51 20.36
CA SER A 44 1.70 -13.32 19.59
C SER A 44 1.34 -14.60 20.33
N LEU A 45 2.33 -15.36 20.83
CA LEU A 45 2.10 -16.59 21.59
C LEU A 45 1.24 -16.32 22.84
N ALA A 46 1.50 -15.21 23.55
CA ALA A 46 0.73 -14.82 24.72
C ALA A 46 -0.71 -14.39 24.39
N ALA A 47 -0.92 -13.76 23.23
CA ALA A 47 -2.22 -13.27 22.79
C ALA A 47 -3.08 -14.34 22.10
N THR A 48 -2.49 -15.38 21.51
CA THR A 48 -3.21 -16.43 20.77
C THR A 48 -4.42 -16.98 21.54
N PRO A 49 -4.34 -17.34 22.84
CA PRO A 49 -5.51 -17.84 23.57
C PRO A 49 -6.66 -16.83 23.67
N GLN A 50 -6.34 -15.53 23.78
CA GLN A 50 -7.36 -14.46 23.85
C GLN A 50 -8.04 -14.25 22.50
N VAL A 51 -7.28 -14.31 21.40
CA VAL A 51 -7.84 -14.24 20.05
C VAL A 51 -8.75 -15.44 19.78
N LEU A 52 -8.31 -16.65 20.13
CA LEU A 52 -9.13 -17.87 19.99
C LEU A 52 -10.41 -17.77 20.83
N ALA A 53 -10.32 -17.32 22.08
CA ALA A 53 -11.49 -17.12 22.93
C ALA A 53 -12.46 -16.06 22.36
N TYR A 54 -11.94 -14.99 21.76
CA TYR A 54 -12.77 -14.00 21.08
C TYR A 54 -13.45 -14.59 19.84
N PHE A 55 -12.72 -15.33 19.01
CA PHE A 55 -13.27 -16.01 17.84
C PHE A 55 -14.30 -17.08 18.20
N ASP A 56 -14.20 -17.68 19.39
CA ASP A 56 -15.20 -18.64 19.87
C ASP A 56 -16.38 -17.99 20.61
N SER A 57 -16.31 -16.69 20.90
CA SER A 57 -17.34 -16.00 21.65
C SER A 57 -18.67 -15.93 20.89
N GLN A 58 -19.79 -16.13 21.61
CA GLN A 58 -21.14 -16.09 21.02
C GLN A 58 -21.43 -14.78 20.25
N PRO A 59 -21.06 -13.58 20.72
CA PRO A 59 -21.28 -12.36 19.95
C PRO A 59 -20.55 -12.35 18.60
N PHE A 60 -19.28 -12.77 18.58
CA PHE A 60 -18.50 -12.83 17.34
C PHE A 60 -19.05 -13.89 16.38
N ARG A 61 -19.39 -15.08 16.90
CA ARG A 61 -20.06 -16.15 16.14
C ARG A 61 -21.39 -15.71 15.57
N GLY A 62 -22.21 -15.00 16.34
CA GLY A 62 -23.48 -14.43 15.90
C GLY A 62 -23.28 -13.44 14.74
N MET A 63 -22.31 -12.53 14.87
CA MET A 63 -21.96 -11.59 13.80
C MET A 63 -21.51 -12.32 12.52
N LEU A 64 -20.66 -13.34 12.63
CA LEU A 64 -20.26 -14.13 11.46
C LEU A 64 -21.42 -14.88 10.82
N LYS A 65 -22.39 -15.37 11.60
CA LYS A 65 -23.60 -16.02 11.03
C LYS A 65 -24.42 -15.06 10.18
N ASP A 66 -24.48 -13.79 10.58
CA ASP A 66 -25.20 -12.76 9.82
C ASP A 66 -24.51 -12.43 8.50
N CYS A 67 -23.17 -12.29 8.50
CA CYS A 67 -22.45 -11.73 7.37
C CYS A 67 -21.69 -12.76 6.51
N CYS A 68 -21.22 -13.85 7.11
CA CYS A 68 -20.36 -14.87 6.51
C CYS A 68 -20.72 -16.28 7.04
N PRO A 69 -21.96 -16.78 6.86
CA PRO A 69 -22.46 -17.97 7.57
C PRO A 69 -21.60 -19.23 7.38
N LYS A 70 -20.98 -19.39 6.21
CA LYS A 70 -20.18 -20.58 5.89
C LYS A 70 -18.86 -20.69 6.67
N ILE A 71 -18.33 -19.57 7.17
CA ILE A 71 -17.13 -19.58 8.02
C ILE A 71 -17.47 -19.50 9.52
N ALA A 72 -18.71 -19.14 9.86
CA ALA A 72 -19.12 -18.91 11.24
C ALA A 72 -18.99 -20.17 12.12
N ASP A 73 -19.18 -21.35 11.52
CA ASP A 73 -19.12 -22.65 12.19
C ASP A 73 -17.71 -23.28 12.19
N LEU A 74 -16.71 -22.61 11.60
CA LEU A 74 -15.32 -23.11 11.64
C LEU A 74 -14.75 -23.03 13.07
N PRO A 75 -13.92 -23.98 13.51
CA PRO A 75 -13.19 -23.86 14.77
C PRO A 75 -12.41 -22.53 14.85
N ALA A 76 -12.27 -21.97 16.05
CA ALA A 76 -11.55 -20.69 16.24
C ALA A 76 -10.11 -20.78 15.73
N GLU A 77 -9.47 -21.94 15.86
CA GLU A 77 -8.13 -22.23 15.36
C GLU A 77 -8.05 -22.15 13.83
N GLU A 78 -9.08 -22.63 13.13
CA GLU A 78 -9.14 -22.55 11.67
C GLU A 78 -9.39 -21.11 11.20
N LEU A 79 -10.22 -20.33 11.91
CA LEU A 79 -10.39 -18.90 11.64
C LEU A 79 -9.07 -18.14 11.82
N LEU A 80 -8.36 -18.39 12.92
CA LEU A 80 -7.04 -17.76 13.15
C LEU A 80 -6.00 -18.19 12.12
N ARG A 81 -5.98 -19.47 11.74
CA ARG A 81 -5.11 -19.96 10.67
C ARG A 81 -5.40 -19.27 9.34
N ARG A 82 -6.67 -19.08 8.99
CA ARG A 82 -7.09 -18.32 7.79
C ARG A 82 -6.65 -16.87 7.86
N TYR A 83 -6.87 -16.21 8.99
CA TYR A 83 -6.45 -14.82 9.21
C TYR A 83 -4.95 -14.65 8.96
N ARG A 84 -4.11 -15.49 9.59
CA ARG A 84 -2.65 -15.45 9.42
C ARG A 84 -2.25 -15.70 7.96
N ALA A 85 -2.88 -16.65 7.29
CA ALA A 85 -2.59 -16.95 5.90
C ALA A 85 -2.99 -15.81 4.94
N GLU A 86 -4.16 -15.18 5.15
CA GLU A 86 -4.56 -14.00 4.38
C GLU A 86 -3.61 -12.82 4.64
N ALA A 87 -3.23 -12.58 5.89
CA ALA A 87 -2.28 -11.51 6.23
C ALA A 87 -0.92 -11.68 5.52
N GLN A 88 -0.48 -12.92 5.26
CA GLN A 88 0.78 -13.17 4.56
C GLN A 88 0.74 -12.91 3.05
N VAL A 89 -0.45 -12.92 2.44
CA VAL A 89 -0.61 -12.77 0.98
C VAL A 89 -1.34 -11.49 0.58
N ALA A 90 -1.95 -10.79 1.53
CA ALA A 90 -2.59 -9.51 1.29
C ALA A 90 -1.60 -8.49 0.70
N GLU A 91 -2.12 -7.58 -0.11
CA GLU A 91 -1.29 -6.61 -0.82
C GLU A 91 -0.60 -5.68 0.19
N LEU A 92 0.71 -5.56 0.06
CA LEU A 92 1.57 -4.64 0.79
C LEU A 92 1.72 -3.39 -0.07
N ALA A 93 0.86 -2.40 0.14
CA ALA A 93 0.54 -1.37 -0.83
C ALA A 93 1.05 0.01 -0.40
N HIS A 94 1.81 0.68 -1.28
CA HIS A 94 2.29 2.03 -1.06
C HIS A 94 1.82 2.94 -2.19
N ALA A 95 0.99 3.92 -1.87
CA ALA A 95 0.51 4.91 -2.82
C ALA A 95 1.43 6.12 -2.83
N LEU A 96 1.90 6.45 -4.02
CA LEU A 96 2.81 7.54 -4.30
C LEU A 96 2.17 8.50 -5.32
N PRO A 97 2.50 9.79 -5.28
CA PRO A 97 1.84 10.77 -6.12
C PRO A 97 2.43 10.76 -7.54
N ALA A 98 1.62 11.10 -8.54
CA ALA A 98 2.15 11.30 -9.90
C ALA A 98 3.07 12.52 -9.99
N GLN A 99 2.74 13.55 -9.21
CA GLN A 99 3.48 14.82 -9.12
C GLN A 99 3.73 15.17 -7.66
N MET A 100 4.85 15.81 -7.36
CA MET A 100 5.18 16.20 -5.97
C MET A 100 4.06 17.01 -5.33
N LYS A 101 3.58 16.56 -4.17
CA LYS A 101 2.61 17.25 -3.32
C LYS A 101 3.31 17.94 -2.14
N ASP A 102 2.62 18.88 -1.49
CA ASP A 102 3.20 19.68 -0.40
C ASP A 102 3.15 18.99 0.97
N ILE A 103 2.19 18.09 1.18
CA ILE A 103 1.90 17.53 2.53
C ILE A 103 2.86 16.38 2.87
N PHE A 104 3.10 15.49 1.91
CA PHE A 104 3.99 14.34 2.06
C PHE A 104 5.13 14.45 1.05
N SER A 105 6.36 14.18 1.51
CA SER A 105 7.53 14.14 0.64
C SER A 105 7.72 12.70 0.20
N ASP A 106 7.12 12.33 -0.91
CA ASP A 106 7.17 10.96 -1.41
C ASP A 106 7.69 10.91 -2.86
N VAL A 107 8.20 9.76 -3.26
CA VAL A 107 8.76 9.55 -4.59
C VAL A 107 7.66 9.68 -5.62
N THR A 108 7.91 10.35 -6.73
CA THR A 108 6.93 10.40 -7.82
C THR A 108 7.03 9.17 -8.73
N VAL A 109 5.96 8.91 -9.49
CA VAL A 109 5.93 7.85 -10.52
C VAL A 109 7.16 7.92 -11.43
N LYS A 110 7.52 9.13 -11.87
CA LYS A 110 8.67 9.35 -12.76
C LYS A 110 10.00 9.01 -12.10
N GLU A 111 10.16 9.40 -10.84
CA GLU A 111 11.40 9.21 -10.08
C GLU A 111 11.65 7.76 -9.74
N VAL A 112 10.62 7.02 -9.30
CA VAL A 112 10.78 5.60 -8.98
C VAL A 112 11.23 4.80 -10.21
N GLY A 113 10.78 5.20 -11.41
CA GLY A 113 11.27 4.61 -12.65
C GLY A 113 12.77 4.87 -12.92
N GLY A 114 13.35 5.93 -12.36
CA GLY A 114 14.76 6.26 -12.52
C GLY A 114 15.69 5.60 -11.50
N MET A 115 15.14 4.99 -10.44
CA MET A 115 15.90 4.48 -9.30
C MET A 115 16.06 2.96 -9.35
N SER A 116 17.14 2.46 -8.75
CA SER A 116 17.38 1.02 -8.55
C SER A 116 16.84 0.50 -7.20
N TRP A 117 16.25 1.38 -6.40
CA TRP A 117 15.61 1.05 -5.13
C TRP A 117 14.36 1.92 -4.94
N PHE A 118 13.47 1.48 -4.05
CA PHE A 118 12.32 2.26 -3.61
C PHE A 118 12.74 3.13 -2.40
N PRO A 119 12.79 4.47 -2.53
CA PRO A 119 13.21 5.34 -1.44
C PRO A 119 12.10 5.53 -0.40
N ASN A 120 12.47 5.78 0.86
CA ASN A 120 11.52 6.27 1.87
C ASN A 120 11.35 7.80 1.80
N GLU A 121 10.33 8.32 2.47
CA GLU A 121 9.98 9.75 2.46
C GLU A 121 11.11 10.69 2.95
N PHE A 122 11.96 10.23 3.88
CA PHE A 122 13.09 11.03 4.36
C PHE A 122 14.22 11.11 3.32
N GLN A 123 14.47 10.00 2.61
CA GLN A 123 15.40 10.00 1.48
C GLN A 123 14.92 10.93 0.37
N VAL A 124 13.64 10.85 0.02
CA VAL A 124 13.02 11.72 -0.98
C VAL A 124 13.15 13.19 -0.57
N ALA A 125 12.88 13.52 0.70
CA ALA A 125 13.04 14.87 1.21
C ALA A 125 14.48 15.39 1.06
N LEU A 126 15.51 14.56 1.33
CA LEU A 126 16.90 14.96 1.10
C LEU A 126 17.23 15.14 -0.38
N ILE A 127 16.76 14.26 -1.26
CA ILE A 127 16.92 14.36 -2.72
C ILE A 127 16.36 15.69 -3.23
N HIS A 128 15.22 16.11 -2.68
CA HIS A 128 14.52 17.35 -3.05
C HIS A 128 14.91 18.58 -2.23
N HIS A 129 15.93 18.48 -1.36
CA HIS A 129 16.33 19.56 -0.45
C HIS A 129 15.17 20.15 0.37
N ARG A 130 14.21 19.30 0.79
CA ARG A 130 13.05 19.69 1.60
C ARG A 130 13.42 19.79 3.07
N ASN A 131 12.77 20.73 3.75
CA ASN A 131 12.94 20.92 5.19
C ASN A 131 12.18 19.84 5.97
N LEU A 132 12.92 18.94 6.62
CA LEU A 132 12.38 17.85 7.45
C LEU A 132 11.78 18.31 8.79
N SER A 133 11.85 19.60 9.13
CA SER A 133 11.26 20.16 10.36
C SER A 133 9.80 20.58 10.21
N ILE A 134 9.20 20.44 9.03
CA ILE A 134 7.84 20.89 8.72
C ILE A 134 7.01 19.74 8.12
N GLY A 135 5.69 19.94 8.00
CA GLY A 135 4.80 18.97 7.39
C GLY A 135 4.62 17.71 8.24
N ALA A 136 4.52 16.55 7.58
CA ALA A 136 4.36 15.24 8.23
C ALA A 136 5.66 14.70 8.86
N SER A 137 6.83 15.17 8.44
CA SER A 137 8.12 14.62 8.85
C SER A 137 8.35 14.56 10.37
N PRO A 138 7.94 15.55 11.19
CA PRO A 138 8.07 15.44 12.65
C PRO A 138 7.19 14.35 13.27
N VAL A 139 5.99 14.13 12.72
CA VAL A 139 5.08 13.07 13.16
C VAL A 139 5.67 11.71 12.80
N ASN A 140 6.13 11.58 11.57
CA ASN A 140 6.68 10.34 11.05
C ASN A 140 8.00 9.98 11.74
N ASP A 141 8.87 10.96 12.00
CA ASP A 141 10.09 10.70 12.79
C ASP A 141 9.74 10.22 14.20
N ALA A 142 8.74 10.83 14.85
CA ALA A 142 8.30 10.42 16.17
C ALA A 142 7.71 9.00 16.17
N ALA A 143 6.79 8.69 15.25
CA ALA A 143 6.24 7.35 15.09
C ALA A 143 7.35 6.30 14.84
N GLN A 144 8.29 6.57 13.92
CA GLN A 144 9.41 5.65 13.66
C GLN A 144 10.29 5.39 14.89
N LYS A 145 10.52 6.40 15.74
CA LYS A 145 11.29 6.23 16.98
C LYS A 145 10.48 5.53 18.07
N ASP A 146 9.28 6.02 18.34
CA ASP A 146 8.51 5.67 19.52
C ASP A 146 7.75 4.34 19.35
N ILE A 147 7.32 4.02 18.13
CA ILE A 147 6.56 2.81 17.79
C ILE A 147 7.49 1.74 17.21
N PHE A 148 8.27 2.09 16.19
CA PHE A 148 9.10 1.14 15.44
C PHE A 148 10.54 1.01 15.96
N GLY A 149 10.93 1.83 16.92
CA GLY A 149 12.24 1.74 17.56
C GLY A 149 13.42 2.08 16.65
N CYS A 150 13.19 2.83 15.57
CA CYS A 150 14.25 3.42 14.75
C CYS A 150 15.11 4.36 15.59
N LYS A 151 16.40 4.44 15.28
CA LYS A 151 17.30 5.35 16.00
C LYS A 151 16.92 6.81 15.70
N PRO A 152 16.92 7.69 16.73
CA PRO A 152 16.77 9.12 16.51
C PRO A 152 17.87 9.65 15.58
N PHE A 153 17.53 10.65 14.77
CA PHE A 153 18.53 11.45 14.06
C PHE A 153 19.48 12.12 15.06
N ALA A 154 20.78 12.14 14.74
CA ALA A 154 21.79 12.76 15.58
C ALA A 154 21.64 14.29 15.62
N GLU A 155 21.25 14.88 14.50
CA GLU A 155 21.09 16.31 14.32
C GLU A 155 19.72 16.64 13.71
N ARG A 156 19.43 17.94 13.58
CA ARG A 156 18.20 18.44 12.97
C ARG A 156 18.13 18.12 11.47
N GLU A 157 19.28 18.15 10.79
CA GLU A 157 19.41 17.79 9.39
C GLU A 157 20.07 16.41 9.32
N PRO A 158 19.29 15.34 9.09
CA PRO A 158 19.86 14.00 9.06
C PRO A 158 20.71 13.78 7.81
N THR A 159 21.73 12.94 7.96
CA THR A 159 22.58 12.50 6.86
C THR A 159 21.88 11.45 5.99
N TRP A 160 22.38 11.24 4.77
CA TRP A 160 21.90 10.17 3.88
C TRP A 160 21.91 8.79 4.56
N SER A 161 22.96 8.49 5.32
CA SER A 161 23.08 7.21 6.04
C SER A 161 22.02 7.05 7.12
N GLU A 162 21.61 8.14 7.77
CA GLU A 162 20.58 8.08 8.81
C GLU A 162 19.18 7.93 8.21
N VAL A 163 18.87 8.65 7.12
CA VAL A 163 17.57 8.51 6.46
C VAL A 163 17.45 7.15 5.76
N ALA A 164 18.55 6.53 5.33
CA ALA A 164 18.55 5.17 4.78
C ALA A 164 18.19 4.07 5.80
N ASN A 165 18.21 4.38 7.10
CA ASN A 165 17.75 3.48 8.16
C ASN A 165 16.24 3.55 8.42
N ARG A 166 15.54 4.52 7.81
CA ARG A 166 14.10 4.74 8.03
C ARG A 166 13.26 3.74 7.24
N LEU A 167 12.03 3.52 7.71
CA LEU A 167 11.08 2.62 7.04
C LEU A 167 10.34 3.32 5.91
N ILE A 168 9.71 2.51 5.05
CA ILE A 168 8.74 2.93 4.06
C ILE A 168 7.35 2.64 4.61
N TYR A 169 6.48 3.66 4.63
CA TYR A 169 5.10 3.54 5.09
C TYR A 169 4.24 2.81 4.08
N ILE A 170 3.55 1.74 4.46
CA ILE A 170 2.68 1.00 3.53
C ILE A 170 1.39 0.50 4.22
N ALA A 171 0.31 0.41 3.44
CA ALA A 171 -0.95 -0.17 3.87
C ALA A 171 -0.97 -1.69 3.67
N HIS A 172 -1.60 -2.41 4.60
CA HIS A 172 -1.89 -3.84 4.47
C HIS A 172 -3.32 -4.06 3.98
N ASN A 173 -3.49 -4.45 2.72
CA ASN A 173 -4.80 -4.50 2.07
C ASN A 173 -5.65 -5.73 2.43
N MET A 174 -5.91 -5.95 3.72
CA MET A 174 -6.77 -7.04 4.20
C MET A 174 -8.25 -6.85 3.83
N ARG A 175 -8.65 -5.66 3.38
CA ARG A 175 -10.03 -5.28 3.02
C ARG A 175 -10.31 -5.33 1.51
N ARG A 176 -9.36 -5.86 0.73
CA ARG A 176 -9.47 -5.99 -0.73
C ARG A 176 -9.90 -4.67 -1.38
N LEU A 177 -9.20 -3.56 -1.07
CA LEU A 177 -9.37 -2.30 -1.79
C LEU A 177 -8.81 -2.42 -3.20
N ASP A 178 -9.56 -1.96 -4.20
CA ASP A 178 -9.14 -1.97 -5.60
C ASP A 178 -7.85 -1.16 -5.86
N SER A 179 -7.66 -0.07 -5.12
CA SER A 179 -6.46 0.79 -5.13
C SER A 179 -5.28 0.26 -4.29
N GLY A 180 -5.45 -0.83 -3.54
CA GLY A 180 -4.42 -1.35 -2.62
C GLY A 180 -4.32 -0.59 -1.29
N SER A 181 -4.40 0.74 -1.32
CA SER A 181 -4.36 1.62 -0.15
C SER A 181 -5.44 2.70 -0.25
N GLU A 182 -5.50 3.61 0.74
CA GLU A 182 -6.43 4.74 0.70
C GLU A 182 -6.11 5.65 -0.51
N PRO A 183 -7.10 6.04 -1.32
CA PRO A 183 -6.89 6.71 -2.61
C PRO A 183 -6.39 8.15 -2.52
N PHE A 184 -6.30 8.72 -1.32
CA PHE A 184 -5.79 10.08 -1.10
C PHE A 184 -4.29 10.14 -0.80
N PHE A 185 -3.62 9.00 -0.54
CA PHE A 185 -2.18 8.98 -0.34
C PHE A 185 -1.40 9.18 -1.64
N GLY A 186 -1.94 8.75 -2.78
CA GLY A 186 -1.24 8.85 -4.05
C GLY A 186 -2.11 8.52 -5.26
N ASP A 187 -1.55 8.75 -6.44
CA ASP A 187 -2.18 8.48 -7.72
C ASP A 187 -1.83 7.09 -8.25
N PHE A 188 -0.71 6.55 -7.81
CA PHE A 188 -0.18 5.28 -8.23
C PHE A 188 0.19 4.47 -7.01
N THR A 189 -0.29 3.25 -6.91
CA THR A 189 0.06 2.32 -5.84
C THR A 189 1.02 1.27 -6.36
N VAL A 190 2.17 1.12 -5.73
CA VAL A 190 3.01 -0.07 -5.90
C VAL A 190 2.61 -1.12 -4.88
N VAL A 191 2.51 -2.37 -5.31
CA VAL A 191 2.31 -3.51 -4.41
C VAL A 191 3.63 -4.27 -4.31
N PHE A 192 4.19 -4.36 -3.11
CA PHE A 192 5.45 -5.03 -2.88
C PHE A 192 5.33 -6.55 -2.99
N ASN A 193 6.39 -7.19 -3.49
CA ASN A 193 6.51 -8.63 -3.52
C ASN A 193 6.82 -9.12 -2.11
N SER A 194 5.81 -9.70 -1.44
CA SER A 194 5.92 -10.13 -0.05
C SER A 194 7.09 -11.09 0.19
N THR A 195 7.47 -11.92 -0.78
CA THR A 195 8.64 -12.81 -0.67
C THR A 195 9.95 -12.03 -0.52
N HIS A 196 10.09 -10.91 -1.23
CA HIS A 196 11.30 -10.08 -1.20
C HIS A 196 11.37 -9.23 0.08
N VAL A 197 10.23 -8.73 0.57
CA VAL A 197 10.22 -7.81 1.71
C VAL A 197 9.90 -8.48 3.05
N LYS A 198 9.55 -9.78 3.07
CA LYS A 198 9.05 -10.50 4.25
C LYS A 198 9.87 -10.27 5.52
N ASP A 199 11.19 -10.40 5.42
CA ASP A 199 12.13 -10.29 6.55
C ASP A 199 12.47 -8.82 6.91
N SER A 200 11.63 -7.88 6.47
CA SER A 200 11.72 -6.46 6.81
C SER A 200 10.37 -5.80 7.11
N VAL A 201 9.25 -6.53 6.97
CA VAL A 201 7.90 -6.00 7.21
C VAL A 201 7.56 -6.01 8.69
N VAL A 202 7.25 -4.83 9.22
CA VAL A 202 6.78 -4.61 10.59
C VAL A 202 5.35 -4.11 10.56
N ILE A 203 4.51 -4.60 11.47
CA ILE A 203 3.05 -4.38 11.40
C ILE A 203 2.57 -3.64 12.63
N ALA A 204 1.85 -2.53 12.44
CA ALA A 204 1.11 -1.85 13.48
C ALA A 204 -0.39 -2.16 13.36
N PRO A 205 -1.16 -2.14 14.46
CA PRO A 205 -2.57 -2.46 14.44
C PRO A 205 -3.44 -1.34 13.82
N TYR A 206 -2.87 -0.19 13.48
CA TYR A 206 -3.59 0.98 13.00
C TYR A 206 -2.61 1.98 12.35
N ASP A 207 -3.15 3.01 11.68
CA ASP A 207 -2.38 4.14 11.15
C ASP A 207 -1.50 4.79 12.22
N THR A 208 -0.18 4.67 12.09
CA THR A 208 0.77 5.07 13.13
C THR A 208 0.98 6.56 13.18
N GLY A 209 0.84 7.29 12.08
CA GLY A 209 0.87 8.76 12.09
C GLY A 209 -0.28 9.32 12.92
N LEU A 210 -1.49 8.83 12.71
CA LEU A 210 -2.66 9.19 13.48
C LEU A 210 -2.58 8.73 14.93
N TYR A 211 -2.15 7.49 15.16
CA TYR A 211 -1.95 6.94 16.50
C TYR A 211 -0.92 7.76 17.30
N GLU A 212 0.16 8.16 16.64
CA GLU A 212 1.22 8.99 17.20
C GLU A 212 0.67 10.34 17.69
N MET A 213 -0.11 11.02 16.85
CA MET A 213 -0.70 12.34 17.15
C MET A 213 -1.81 12.30 18.21
N VAL A 214 -2.56 11.21 18.30
CA VAL A 214 -3.73 11.08 19.19
C VAL A 214 -3.38 10.43 20.52
N CYS A 215 -2.56 9.38 20.51
CA CYS A 215 -2.35 8.49 21.65
C CYS A 215 -0.95 8.60 22.26
N PHE A 216 0.09 8.72 21.44
CA PHE A 216 1.47 8.71 21.95
C PHE A 216 1.95 10.10 22.37
N ASN A 217 1.73 11.08 21.50
CA ASN A 217 2.23 12.45 21.62
C ASN A 217 1.10 13.46 21.34
N PRO A 218 0.08 13.56 22.23
CA PRO A 218 -1.05 14.46 22.05
C PRO A 218 -0.69 15.95 22.19
N HIS A 219 0.57 16.34 22.22
CA HIS A 219 0.99 17.74 22.15
C HIS A 219 1.62 18.09 20.79
N MET A 220 1.77 17.11 19.91
CA MET A 220 2.32 17.31 18.58
C MET A 220 1.40 18.17 17.73
N LYS A 221 1.99 19.10 16.98
CA LYS A 221 1.25 19.95 16.03
C LYS A 221 0.89 19.13 14.80
N LEU A 222 -0.34 19.24 14.36
CA LEU A 222 -0.83 18.53 13.18
C LEU A 222 -0.23 19.17 11.90
N PRO A 223 0.10 18.36 10.89
CA PRO A 223 0.45 18.86 9.57
C PRO A 223 -0.69 19.72 8.99
N GLY A 224 -0.35 20.75 8.22
CA GLY A 224 -1.30 21.39 7.30
C GLY A 224 -2.54 22.08 7.91
N GLN A 225 -2.43 22.73 9.08
CA GLN A 225 -3.57 23.38 9.77
C GLN A 225 -4.73 22.44 10.16
N LEU A 226 -4.55 21.12 10.11
CA LEU A 226 -5.58 20.19 10.55
C LEU A 226 -5.98 20.52 12.00
N ASN A 227 -7.29 20.62 12.24
CA ASN A 227 -7.81 20.81 13.58
C ASN A 227 -7.91 19.45 14.25
N ARG A 228 -7.45 19.33 15.51
CA ARG A 228 -7.56 18.10 16.29
C ARG A 228 -9.00 17.57 16.39
N SER A 229 -10.01 18.44 16.35
CA SER A 229 -11.40 18.01 16.33
C SER A 229 -11.80 17.22 15.07
N MET A 230 -10.99 17.27 14.01
CA MET A 230 -11.20 16.50 12.78
C MET A 230 -10.57 15.11 12.84
N LEU A 231 -9.67 14.84 13.80
CA LEU A 231 -9.08 13.52 13.95
C LEU A 231 -10.13 12.55 14.49
N PRO A 232 -10.25 11.34 13.92
CA PRO A 232 -11.15 10.34 14.45
C PRO A 232 -10.73 9.99 15.89
N PRO A 233 -11.71 9.79 16.80
CA PRO A 233 -11.39 9.43 18.16
C PRO A 233 -10.87 7.99 18.22
N LEU A 234 -9.65 7.81 18.76
CA LEU A 234 -9.04 6.50 18.93
C LEU A 234 -9.15 5.97 20.37
N ASN A 235 -9.25 4.66 20.50
CA ASN A 235 -9.13 3.94 21.76
C ASN A 235 -7.64 3.66 22.06
N CYS A 236 -6.95 4.60 22.67
CA CYS A 236 -5.53 4.50 22.99
C CYS A 236 -5.17 3.37 23.97
N SER A 237 -6.16 2.80 24.67
CA SER A 237 -5.96 1.64 25.55
C SER A 237 -5.96 0.32 24.78
N ALA A 238 -6.44 0.29 23.53
CA ALA A 238 -6.42 -0.90 22.69
C ALA A 238 -5.00 -1.32 22.32
N TRP A 239 -4.08 -0.35 22.17
CA TRP A 239 -2.68 -0.60 21.84
C TRP A 239 -1.73 0.18 22.77
N PRO A 240 -1.52 -0.31 24.00
CA PRO A 240 -0.66 0.38 24.96
C PRO A 240 0.79 0.40 24.47
N LYS A 241 1.56 1.43 24.85
CA LYS A 241 2.97 1.62 24.43
C LYS A 241 3.89 0.42 24.71
N SER A 242 3.54 -0.44 25.66
CA SER A 242 4.30 -1.64 26.00
C SER A 242 4.10 -2.79 25.01
N LEU A 243 2.99 -2.81 24.28
CA LEU A 243 2.70 -3.85 23.29
C LEU A 243 3.53 -3.60 22.03
N PRO A 244 4.37 -4.56 21.59
CA PRO A 244 5.21 -4.36 20.42
C PRO A 244 4.37 -4.28 19.13
N VAL A 245 4.99 -3.77 18.07
CA VAL A 245 4.56 -4.05 16.69
C VAL A 245 4.81 -5.52 16.33
N GLY A 246 4.13 -5.98 15.29
CA GLY A 246 4.16 -7.35 14.78
C GLY A 246 5.07 -7.51 13.55
N THR A 247 5.01 -8.70 12.97
CA THR A 247 5.64 -9.07 11.69
C THR A 247 4.68 -9.97 10.91
N LEU A 248 4.92 -10.24 9.62
CA LEU A 248 4.08 -11.16 8.84
C LEU A 248 3.99 -12.59 9.41
N ASP A 249 4.99 -13.02 10.19
CA ASP A 249 4.98 -14.32 10.87
C ASP A 249 4.28 -14.28 12.24
N TYR A 250 4.24 -13.11 12.89
CA TYR A 250 3.81 -12.96 14.28
C TYR A 250 3.00 -11.67 14.47
N LEU A 251 1.68 -11.78 14.32
CA LEU A 251 0.76 -10.63 14.39
C LEU A 251 -0.52 -10.87 15.22
N ASP A 252 -0.65 -12.00 15.92
CA ASP A 252 -1.86 -12.33 16.68
C ASP A 252 -2.22 -11.26 17.72
N HIS A 253 -1.21 -10.73 18.39
CA HIS A 253 -1.36 -9.70 19.43
C HIS A 253 -1.87 -8.37 18.88
N LEU A 254 -1.91 -8.19 17.55
CA LEU A 254 -2.43 -6.99 16.89
C LEU A 254 -3.88 -7.13 16.42
N ILE A 255 -4.43 -8.36 16.38
CA ILE A 255 -5.77 -8.61 15.85
C ILE A 255 -6.83 -7.86 16.67
N LEU A 256 -6.87 -8.07 17.99
CA LEU A 256 -7.85 -7.40 18.84
C LEU A 256 -7.59 -5.88 18.95
N PRO A 257 -6.34 -5.40 19.08
CA PRO A 257 -6.05 -3.97 19.00
C PRO A 257 -6.54 -3.30 17.71
N ASN A 258 -6.36 -3.92 16.54
CA ASN A 258 -6.84 -3.38 15.26
C ASN A 258 -8.37 -3.25 15.24
N LEU A 259 -9.09 -4.25 15.74
CA LEU A 259 -10.55 -4.20 15.83
C LEU A 259 -11.04 -3.15 16.86
N ALA A 260 -10.25 -2.89 17.90
CA ALA A 260 -10.61 -2.01 18.99
C ALA A 260 -10.17 -0.55 18.81
N ALA A 261 -9.20 -0.25 17.95
CA ALA A 261 -8.58 1.07 17.81
C ALA A 261 -9.59 2.17 17.45
N ALA A 262 -10.47 1.93 16.48
CA ALA A 262 -11.55 2.85 16.10
C ALA A 262 -12.87 2.60 16.86
N ALA A 263 -12.93 1.56 17.71
CA ALA A 263 -14.12 1.25 18.50
C ALA A 263 -14.28 2.27 19.64
N ASN A 264 -15.26 3.14 19.51
CA ASN A 264 -15.59 4.15 20.52
C ASN A 264 -17.11 4.32 20.66
N SER A 265 -17.71 3.56 21.58
CA SER A 265 -19.17 3.59 21.81
C SER A 265 -19.70 4.98 22.19
N THR A 266 -18.88 5.84 22.78
CA THR A 266 -19.31 7.18 23.23
C THR A 266 -19.25 8.25 22.14
N LYS A 267 -18.31 8.13 21.18
CA LYS A 267 -18.07 9.17 20.16
C LYS A 267 -18.46 8.75 18.75
N THR A 268 -18.23 7.49 18.39
CA THR A 268 -18.57 6.94 17.06
C THR A 268 -19.76 6.00 17.09
N ASN A 269 -20.25 5.64 18.29
CA ASN A 269 -21.24 4.59 18.49
C ASN A 269 -20.83 3.26 17.84
N ARG A 270 -19.52 3.03 17.70
CA ARG A 270 -18.96 1.80 17.14
C ARG A 270 -18.38 0.91 18.22
N THR A 271 -18.59 -0.38 18.04
CA THR A 271 -18.05 -1.45 18.87
C THR A 271 -16.95 -2.20 18.14
N MET A 272 -16.17 -3.00 18.87
CA MET A 272 -15.20 -3.92 18.28
C MET A 272 -15.87 -4.96 17.36
N LEU A 273 -17.15 -5.27 17.60
CA LEU A 273 -17.93 -6.19 16.78
C LEU A 273 -18.26 -5.59 15.41
N ASP A 274 -18.45 -4.26 15.33
CA ASP A 274 -18.67 -3.54 14.08
C ASP A 274 -17.39 -3.54 13.24
N SER A 275 -16.24 -3.23 13.85
CA SER A 275 -14.93 -3.32 13.17
C SER A 275 -14.65 -4.73 12.65
N ALA A 276 -15.01 -5.77 13.45
CA ALA A 276 -14.87 -7.16 13.04
C ALA A 276 -15.78 -7.48 11.85
N ARG A 277 -17.06 -7.06 11.90
CA ARG A 277 -17.99 -7.21 10.77
C ARG A 277 -17.42 -6.58 9.52
N ASP A 278 -16.97 -5.33 9.61
CA ASP A 278 -16.46 -4.57 8.47
C ASP A 278 -15.19 -5.20 7.87
N LEU A 279 -14.30 -5.74 8.71
CA LEU A 279 -13.13 -6.48 8.24
C LEU A 279 -13.56 -7.75 7.51
N TYR A 280 -14.39 -8.58 8.14
CA TYR A 280 -14.74 -9.88 7.58
C TYR A 280 -15.51 -9.76 6.27
N VAL A 281 -16.54 -8.90 6.16
CA VAL A 281 -17.34 -8.73 4.93
C VAL A 281 -16.53 -8.28 3.72
N ARG A 282 -15.37 -7.66 3.96
CA ARG A 282 -14.47 -7.19 2.90
C ARG A 282 -13.19 -7.98 2.76
N SER A 283 -12.84 -8.80 3.74
CA SER A 283 -11.67 -9.67 3.62
C SER A 283 -11.98 -10.90 2.77
N SER A 284 -10.93 -11.47 2.20
CA SER A 284 -10.92 -12.79 1.57
C SER A 284 -11.19 -13.95 2.54
N MET A 285 -11.21 -13.69 3.85
CA MET A 285 -11.65 -14.68 4.83
C MET A 285 -13.15 -14.97 4.71
N SER A 286 -13.95 -14.00 4.23
CA SER A 286 -15.35 -14.24 3.86
C SER A 286 -15.45 -15.04 2.57
N GLU A 287 -16.62 -15.65 2.36
CA GLU A 287 -16.98 -16.24 1.07
C GLU A 287 -17.77 -15.25 0.20
N ILE A 288 -17.66 -13.95 0.47
CA ILE A 288 -18.25 -12.92 -0.38
C ILE A 288 -17.32 -12.72 -1.57
N ASP A 289 -17.87 -12.97 -2.75
CA ASP A 289 -17.20 -12.74 -4.03
C ASP A 289 -16.75 -11.27 -4.11
N TYR A 290 -15.58 -11.04 -4.70
CA TYR A 290 -14.99 -9.70 -4.76
C TYR A 290 -15.93 -8.68 -5.41
N GLN A 291 -16.74 -9.12 -6.38
CA GLN A 291 -17.73 -8.28 -7.06
C GLN A 291 -18.87 -7.79 -6.14
N ASP A 292 -19.11 -8.53 -5.06
CA ASP A 292 -20.25 -8.31 -4.17
C ASP A 292 -19.82 -7.72 -2.81
N VAL A 293 -18.54 -7.38 -2.63
CA VAL A 293 -18.10 -6.75 -1.38
C VAL A 293 -18.77 -5.38 -1.22
N PRO A 294 -19.28 -5.05 -0.01
CA PRO A 294 -19.98 -3.81 0.21
C PRO A 294 -19.02 -2.61 0.14
N ALA A 295 -19.49 -1.48 -0.36
CA ALA A 295 -18.72 -0.24 -0.39
C ALA A 295 -18.24 0.19 1.02
N LEU A 296 -17.04 0.77 1.11
CA LEU A 296 -16.46 1.30 2.33
C LEU A 296 -16.80 2.78 2.52
N GLY A 297 -17.18 3.15 3.74
CA GLY A 297 -17.23 4.54 4.16
C GLY A 297 -15.86 5.04 4.64
N MET A 298 -15.68 6.36 4.72
CA MET A 298 -14.43 6.99 5.22
C MET A 298 -13.98 6.46 6.58
N GLN A 299 -14.92 6.25 7.50
CA GLN A 299 -14.59 5.76 8.84
C GLN A 299 -13.93 4.38 8.81
N ASN A 300 -14.28 3.54 7.84
CA ASN A 300 -13.77 2.18 7.72
C ASN A 300 -12.48 2.10 6.92
N LEU A 301 -12.18 3.14 6.14
CA LEU A 301 -11.00 3.18 5.29
C LEU A 301 -9.73 3.17 6.16
N GLY A 302 -9.74 3.96 7.23
CA GLY A 302 -8.66 4.03 8.23
C GLY A 302 -8.53 2.82 9.15
N ASP A 303 -9.48 1.86 9.09
CA ASP A 303 -9.46 0.64 9.91
C ASP A 303 -8.56 -0.45 9.27
N TYR A 304 -7.31 -0.12 8.93
CA TYR A 304 -6.35 -1.02 8.29
C TYR A 304 -5.17 -1.37 9.22
N LEU A 305 -4.44 -2.45 8.90
CA LEU A 305 -3.13 -2.72 9.50
C LEU A 305 -2.08 -1.96 8.68
N GLU A 306 -1.19 -1.22 9.34
CA GLU A 306 -0.06 -0.57 8.67
C GLU A 306 1.13 -1.54 8.68
N SER A 307 1.74 -1.84 7.53
CA SER A 307 2.72 -2.94 7.36
C SER A 307 4.06 -2.50 6.79
N ASP A 308 4.64 -1.47 7.39
CA ASP A 308 5.84 -0.79 6.94
C ASP A 308 7.06 -1.67 6.69
N ILE A 309 7.98 -1.18 5.85
CA ILE A 309 9.18 -1.90 5.43
C ILE A 309 10.44 -1.27 6.01
N LEU A 310 11.14 -1.98 6.91
CA LEU A 310 12.47 -1.64 7.42
C LEU A 310 13.59 -2.09 6.44
N ALA A 311 13.53 -1.57 5.22
CA ALA A 311 14.49 -1.85 4.14
C ALA A 311 14.48 -0.74 3.09
N ASN A 312 15.36 -0.87 2.11
CA ASN A 312 15.43 -0.11 0.86
C ASN A 312 15.21 -1.09 -0.32
N PRO A 313 13.95 -1.48 -0.62
CA PRO A 313 13.61 -2.54 -1.56
C PRO A 313 14.23 -2.33 -2.94
N ARG A 314 14.77 -3.39 -3.56
CA ARG A 314 15.43 -3.32 -4.88
C ARG A 314 14.44 -3.37 -6.03
N LEU A 315 14.65 -2.53 -7.04
CA LEU A 315 13.83 -2.50 -8.24
C LEU A 315 14.54 -3.20 -9.41
N PRO A 316 13.80 -3.89 -10.28
CA PRO A 316 12.34 -4.04 -10.28
C PRO A 316 11.78 -5.11 -9.32
N GLU A 317 12.61 -5.99 -8.76
CA GLU A 317 12.19 -7.27 -8.18
C GLU A 317 11.30 -7.16 -6.93
N ALA A 318 11.50 -6.12 -6.12
CA ALA A 318 10.75 -5.96 -4.87
C ALA A 318 9.32 -5.44 -5.10
N VAL A 319 8.99 -4.94 -6.28
CA VAL A 319 7.62 -4.55 -6.65
C VAL A 319 7.00 -5.67 -7.47
N LYS A 320 5.82 -6.12 -7.03
CA LYS A 320 5.07 -7.20 -7.66
C LYS A 320 4.23 -6.71 -8.84
N PHE A 321 3.55 -5.58 -8.68
CA PHE A 321 2.75 -4.91 -9.70
C PHE A 321 2.41 -3.46 -9.29
N GLY A 322 1.86 -2.69 -10.23
CA GLY A 322 1.36 -1.35 -9.99
C GLY A 322 -0.16 -1.22 -10.19
N ILE A 323 -0.77 -0.23 -9.54
CA ILE A 323 -2.19 0.12 -9.66
C ILE A 323 -2.31 1.63 -9.87
N GLY A 324 -2.77 2.05 -11.04
CA GLY A 324 -3.07 3.45 -11.33
C GLY A 324 -4.48 3.86 -10.91
N SER A 325 -4.62 5.04 -10.31
CA SER A 325 -5.90 5.69 -10.09
C SER A 325 -6.53 6.07 -11.44
N PHE A 326 -7.60 5.38 -11.84
CA PHE A 326 -8.31 5.66 -13.08
C PHE A 326 -8.88 7.08 -13.11
N PRO A 327 -9.54 7.61 -12.06
CA PRO A 327 -10.10 8.96 -12.09
C PRO A 327 -9.03 10.05 -12.30
N THR A 328 -7.81 9.86 -11.78
CA THR A 328 -6.78 10.91 -11.81
C THR A 328 -5.81 10.77 -12.97
N LEU A 329 -5.38 9.55 -13.31
CA LEU A 329 -4.31 9.31 -14.28
C LEU A 329 -4.80 8.92 -15.69
N PHE A 330 -6.01 8.38 -15.82
CA PHE A 330 -6.46 7.91 -17.13
C PHE A 330 -6.69 9.08 -18.11
N GLY A 331 -6.06 9.00 -19.29
CA GLY A 331 -6.09 10.07 -20.28
C GLY A 331 -5.16 11.25 -19.99
N THR A 332 -4.16 11.10 -19.11
CA THR A 332 -3.15 12.15 -18.81
C THR A 332 -1.75 11.75 -19.27
N GLN A 333 -0.81 12.70 -19.31
CA GLN A 333 0.59 12.38 -19.59
C GLN A 333 1.19 11.52 -18.46
N ASP A 334 0.89 11.83 -17.19
CA ASP A 334 1.39 11.06 -16.05
C ASP A 334 0.91 9.59 -16.09
N GLY A 335 -0.31 9.34 -16.58
CA GLY A 335 -0.81 7.98 -16.80
C GLY A 335 -0.03 7.24 -17.89
N ARG A 336 0.42 7.92 -18.96
CA ARG A 336 1.32 7.33 -19.97
C ARG A 336 2.72 7.08 -19.42
N ASP A 337 3.24 8.00 -18.62
CA ASP A 337 4.54 7.83 -17.97
C ASP A 337 4.52 6.61 -17.04
N MET A 338 3.43 6.44 -16.27
CA MET A 338 3.19 5.24 -15.46
C MET A 338 3.18 3.95 -16.31
N GLN A 339 2.42 3.91 -17.41
CA GLN A 339 2.41 2.75 -18.33
C GLN A 339 3.81 2.44 -18.88
N ALA A 340 4.57 3.46 -19.27
CA ALA A 340 5.92 3.29 -19.79
C ALA A 340 6.90 2.77 -18.74
N ILE A 341 6.76 3.21 -17.48
CA ILE A 341 7.59 2.75 -16.36
C ILE A 341 7.25 1.31 -16.00
N ALA A 342 5.96 0.97 -15.88
CA ALA A 342 5.52 -0.41 -15.65
C ALA A 342 6.05 -1.34 -16.73
N LYS A 343 5.94 -0.95 -18.01
CA LYS A 343 6.47 -1.71 -19.15
C LYS A 343 7.99 -1.91 -19.05
N ARG A 344 8.75 -0.88 -18.72
CA ARG A 344 10.21 -0.92 -18.59
C ARG A 344 10.67 -1.78 -17.41
N LEU A 345 9.96 -1.71 -16.28
CA LEU A 345 10.26 -2.46 -15.07
C LEU A 345 9.61 -3.85 -15.05
N HIS A 346 8.87 -4.20 -16.12
CA HIS A 346 8.10 -5.44 -16.25
C HIS A 346 7.10 -5.66 -15.12
N TRP A 347 6.50 -4.58 -14.63
CA TRP A 347 5.42 -4.65 -13.66
C TRP A 347 4.09 -4.86 -14.38
N PRO A 348 3.32 -5.89 -14.02
CA PRO A 348 1.90 -5.91 -14.33
C PRO A 348 1.25 -4.62 -13.83
N LEU A 349 0.29 -4.10 -14.60
CA LEU A 349 -0.36 -2.83 -14.30
C LEU A 349 -1.87 -3.02 -14.29
N PHE A 350 -2.50 -2.48 -13.26
CA PHE A 350 -3.95 -2.42 -13.12
C PHE A 350 -4.40 -0.97 -12.99
N TRP A 351 -5.70 -0.75 -13.21
CA TRP A 351 -6.38 0.49 -12.97
C TRP A 351 -7.46 0.27 -11.91
N SER A 352 -7.48 1.11 -10.87
CA SER A 352 -8.53 1.11 -9.85
C SER A 352 -9.53 2.23 -10.12
N PHE A 353 -10.82 1.93 -10.01
CA PHE A 353 -11.86 2.96 -10.08
C PHE A 353 -11.80 3.91 -8.87
N GLY A 354 -11.50 3.37 -7.68
CA GLY A 354 -11.43 4.15 -6.44
C GLY A 354 -12.76 4.85 -6.15
N THR A 355 -12.75 6.19 -6.11
CA THR A 355 -13.94 7.02 -5.85
C THR A 355 -14.78 7.31 -7.08
N GLY A 356 -14.26 7.09 -8.29
CA GLY A 356 -14.85 7.63 -9.52
C GLY A 356 -14.83 9.15 -9.63
N ASP A 357 -14.15 9.85 -8.70
CA ASP A 357 -14.12 11.30 -8.62
C ASP A 357 -12.69 11.81 -8.84
N PRO A 358 -12.42 12.53 -9.96
CA PRO A 358 -11.09 13.05 -10.28
C PRO A 358 -10.62 14.14 -9.31
N THR A 359 -11.50 14.64 -8.44
CA THR A 359 -11.20 15.68 -7.44
C THR A 359 -11.04 15.13 -6.03
N ALA A 360 -11.22 13.83 -5.83
CA ALA A 360 -11.27 13.20 -4.51
C ALA A 360 -9.94 13.13 -3.73
N GLN A 361 -8.91 13.78 -4.22
CA GLN A 361 -7.63 13.87 -3.52
C GLN A 361 -7.60 14.93 -2.43
N ASP A 362 -8.68 15.70 -2.27
CA ASP A 362 -8.79 16.67 -1.20
C ASP A 362 -9.03 15.95 0.15
N PRO A 363 -8.11 16.02 1.12
CA PRO A 363 -8.30 15.42 2.44
C PRO A 363 -9.48 16.02 3.22
N HIS A 364 -10.06 17.14 2.78
CA HIS A 364 -11.28 17.72 3.34
C HIS A 364 -12.58 17.04 2.88
N MET A 365 -12.46 15.93 2.15
CA MET A 365 -13.62 15.19 1.67
C MET A 365 -14.60 14.79 2.78
N THR A 366 -15.87 14.82 2.39
CA THR A 366 -17.01 14.64 3.30
C THR A 366 -17.04 13.22 3.85
N LEU A 367 -17.57 13.09 5.09
CA LEU A 367 -17.85 11.82 5.75
C LEU A 367 -18.72 10.86 4.91
N ASP A 368 -19.36 11.37 3.86
CA ASP A 368 -20.27 10.64 2.97
C ASP A 368 -19.57 9.92 1.80
N LEU A 369 -18.23 9.97 1.70
CA LEU A 369 -17.53 9.21 0.66
C LEU A 369 -17.79 7.71 0.82
N LYS A 370 -18.30 7.11 -0.25
CA LYS A 370 -18.43 5.65 -0.40
C LYS A 370 -17.51 5.18 -1.50
N LEU A 371 -16.60 4.29 -1.15
CA LEU A 371 -15.67 3.63 -2.05
C LEU A 371 -16.24 2.25 -2.42
N PRO A 372 -16.61 1.97 -3.68
CA PRO A 372 -16.88 0.60 -4.11
C PRO A 372 -15.73 -0.32 -3.69
N GLY A 373 -14.51 0.13 -3.99
CA GLY A 373 -13.27 -0.52 -3.55
C GLY A 373 -13.09 -1.91 -4.14
N ASN A 374 -13.81 -2.26 -5.21
CA ASN A 374 -13.81 -3.59 -5.80
C ASN A 374 -13.82 -3.58 -7.34
N LEU A 375 -13.37 -2.47 -7.91
CA LEU A 375 -13.43 -2.20 -9.34
C LEU A 375 -12.01 -2.02 -9.87
N ARG A 376 -11.40 -3.12 -10.33
CA ARG A 376 -10.05 -3.15 -10.90
C ARG A 376 -10.06 -3.80 -12.28
N ILE A 377 -9.44 -3.15 -13.25
CA ILE A 377 -9.19 -3.69 -14.61
C ILE A 377 -7.70 -3.81 -14.85
N ALA A 378 -7.29 -4.83 -15.60
CA ALA A 378 -5.92 -4.93 -16.09
C ALA A 378 -5.68 -3.91 -17.21
N ASP A 379 -4.47 -3.35 -17.26
CA ASP A 379 -3.99 -2.61 -18.41
C ASP A 379 -3.67 -3.58 -19.55
N PRO A 380 -4.36 -3.52 -20.72
CA PRO A 380 -4.28 -4.58 -21.72
C PRO A 380 -2.90 -4.73 -22.34
N GLU A 381 -2.13 -3.64 -22.48
CA GLU A 381 -0.78 -3.71 -23.03
C GLU A 381 0.20 -4.33 -22.03
N ASN A 382 0.17 -3.89 -20.77
CA ASN A 382 1.11 -4.37 -19.76
C ASN A 382 0.81 -5.82 -19.36
N ILE A 383 -0.47 -6.19 -19.24
CA ILE A 383 -0.86 -7.52 -18.75
C ILE A 383 -0.45 -8.64 -19.71
N LEU A 384 -0.64 -8.44 -21.01
CA LEU A 384 -0.25 -9.37 -22.07
C LEU A 384 1.26 -9.57 -22.17
N MET A 385 2.04 -8.55 -21.79
CA MET A 385 3.50 -8.61 -21.84
C MET A 385 4.12 -9.32 -20.64
N THR A 386 3.48 -9.22 -19.48
CA THR A 386 4.08 -9.56 -18.17
C THR A 386 3.45 -10.79 -17.52
N THR A 387 2.24 -11.19 -17.91
CA THR A 387 1.49 -12.27 -17.24
C THR A 387 0.90 -13.29 -18.22
N ASN A 388 0.27 -14.32 -17.68
CA ASN A 388 -0.58 -15.26 -18.41
C ASN A 388 -2.04 -14.79 -18.58
N GLY A 389 -2.38 -13.56 -18.15
CA GLY A 389 -3.74 -13.04 -18.23
C GLY A 389 -4.21 -12.87 -19.67
N THR A 390 -5.43 -13.30 -19.96
CA THR A 390 -6.05 -13.17 -21.29
C THR A 390 -6.99 -11.98 -21.33
N VAL A 391 -6.91 -11.16 -22.38
CA VAL A 391 -7.85 -10.06 -22.65
C VAL A 391 -8.65 -10.33 -23.93
N SER A 392 -9.79 -9.67 -24.09
CA SER A 392 -10.57 -9.76 -25.33
C SER A 392 -9.76 -9.26 -26.53
N GLY A 393 -10.04 -9.76 -27.74
CA GLY A 393 -9.31 -9.35 -28.94
C GLY A 393 -9.45 -7.87 -29.29
N SER A 394 -10.52 -7.21 -28.82
CA SER A 394 -10.78 -5.77 -28.97
C SER A 394 -10.26 -4.93 -27.80
N ALA A 395 -9.80 -5.55 -26.71
CA ALA A 395 -9.53 -4.86 -25.45
C ALA A 395 -8.57 -3.67 -25.62
N SER A 396 -7.45 -3.87 -26.32
CA SER A 396 -6.46 -2.82 -26.56
C SER A 396 -7.00 -1.67 -27.42
N GLU A 397 -7.77 -1.98 -28.47
CA GLU A 397 -8.37 -0.96 -29.35
C GLU A 397 -9.42 -0.14 -28.59
N THR A 398 -10.30 -0.80 -27.84
CA THR A 398 -11.29 -0.13 -26.98
C THR A 398 -10.61 0.75 -25.94
N PHE A 399 -9.58 0.24 -25.27
CA PHE A 399 -8.81 0.98 -24.26
C PHE A 399 -8.19 2.25 -24.85
N GLU A 400 -7.52 2.15 -25.99
CA GLU A 400 -6.89 3.30 -26.64
C GLU A 400 -7.92 4.33 -27.10
N LYS A 401 -9.04 3.89 -27.66
CA LYS A 401 -10.13 4.77 -28.06
C LYS A 401 -10.67 5.57 -26.87
N VAL A 402 -10.92 4.90 -25.75
CA VAL A 402 -11.42 5.55 -24.51
C VAL A 402 -10.35 6.45 -23.92
N TRP A 403 -9.06 6.07 -24.00
CA TRP A 403 -7.94 6.92 -23.60
C TRP A 403 -7.93 8.25 -24.37
N GLN A 404 -8.03 8.20 -25.70
CA GLN A 404 -8.05 9.40 -26.53
C GLN A 404 -9.27 10.28 -26.25
N GLU A 405 -10.44 9.69 -26.01
CA GLU A 405 -11.61 10.45 -25.57
C GLU A 405 -11.32 11.20 -24.26
N ALA A 406 -10.70 10.54 -23.28
CA ALA A 406 -10.34 11.16 -22.01
C ALA A 406 -9.33 12.30 -22.19
N VAL A 407 -8.32 12.12 -23.05
CA VAL A 407 -7.36 13.18 -23.42
C VAL A 407 -8.08 14.39 -24.01
N GLU A 408 -8.99 14.19 -24.96
CA GLU A 408 -9.74 15.27 -25.61
C GLU A 408 -10.63 16.04 -24.64
N VAL A 409 -11.29 15.35 -23.70
CA VAL A 409 -12.11 15.99 -22.68
C VAL A 409 -11.24 16.82 -21.74
N ARG A 410 -10.15 16.24 -21.23
CA ARG A 410 -9.22 16.90 -20.30
C ARG A 410 -8.53 18.11 -20.91
N ALA A 411 -8.25 18.09 -22.22
CA ALA A 411 -7.69 19.23 -22.94
C ALA A 411 -8.66 20.42 -23.03
N LYS A 412 -9.98 20.17 -22.94
CA LYS A 412 -11.03 21.20 -23.05
C LYS A 412 -11.53 21.70 -21.70
N ARG A 413 -11.55 20.83 -20.68
CA ARG A 413 -12.08 21.12 -19.34
C ARG A 413 -11.61 20.09 -18.32
N ASN A 414 -11.81 20.39 -17.03
CA ASN A 414 -11.66 19.38 -15.98
C ASN A 414 -12.65 18.23 -16.18
N ALA A 415 -12.18 17.00 -15.98
CA ALA A 415 -13.02 15.81 -15.98
C ALA A 415 -14.01 15.85 -14.80
N THR A 416 -15.22 15.37 -15.02
CA THR A 416 -16.25 15.22 -13.99
C THR A 416 -16.39 13.76 -13.59
N LYS A 417 -17.11 13.48 -12.48
CA LYS A 417 -17.47 12.09 -12.11
C LYS A 417 -18.17 11.36 -13.26
N GLN A 418 -19.09 12.05 -13.94
CA GLN A 418 -19.84 11.46 -15.04
C GLN A 418 -18.94 11.03 -16.21
N ASP A 419 -17.90 11.81 -16.52
CA ASP A 419 -16.93 11.44 -17.56
C ASP A 419 -16.15 10.18 -17.15
N VAL A 420 -15.65 10.15 -15.91
CA VAL A 420 -14.89 9.00 -15.38
C VAL A 420 -15.74 7.74 -15.38
N HIS A 421 -16.99 7.81 -14.93
CA HIS A 421 -17.94 6.69 -15.01
C HIS A 421 -18.18 6.24 -16.46
N LYS A 422 -18.39 7.19 -17.38
CA LYS A 422 -18.58 6.88 -18.80
C LYS A 422 -17.38 6.11 -19.38
N TRP A 423 -16.16 6.59 -19.12
CA TRP A 423 -14.94 5.94 -19.59
C TRP A 423 -14.77 4.55 -18.97
N TRP A 424 -15.03 4.40 -17.67
CA TRP A 424 -14.92 3.11 -16.99
C TRP A 424 -15.89 2.06 -17.55
N HIS A 425 -17.15 2.44 -17.79
CA HIS A 425 -18.15 1.54 -18.39
C HIS A 425 -17.84 1.18 -19.85
N ALA A 426 -17.19 2.07 -20.60
CA ALA A 426 -16.71 1.76 -21.94
C ALA A 426 -15.63 0.66 -21.95
N LEU A 427 -15.09 0.30 -20.79
CA LEU A 427 -14.06 -0.72 -20.58
C LEU A 427 -14.61 -1.98 -19.85
N ASP A 428 -15.92 -2.23 -19.94
CA ASP A 428 -16.53 -3.42 -19.32
C ASP A 428 -16.04 -4.75 -19.94
N ASP A 429 -15.43 -4.71 -21.12
CA ASP A 429 -14.84 -5.88 -21.80
C ASP A 429 -13.38 -6.18 -21.38
N GLN A 430 -12.79 -5.36 -20.51
CA GLN A 430 -11.43 -5.55 -20.03
C GLN A 430 -11.36 -6.67 -18.99
N LEU A 431 -10.17 -7.28 -18.84
CA LEU A 431 -9.92 -8.28 -17.81
C LEU A 431 -10.08 -7.64 -16.42
N ARG A 432 -11.11 -8.06 -15.69
CA ARG A 432 -11.37 -7.66 -14.31
C ARG A 432 -10.53 -8.51 -13.38
N ALA A 433 -9.97 -7.93 -12.31
CA ALA A 433 -9.09 -8.64 -11.39
C ALA A 433 -9.45 -8.36 -9.93
N ALA A 434 -9.46 -9.40 -9.11
CA ALA A 434 -9.51 -9.35 -7.65
C ALA A 434 -8.09 -9.53 -7.06
N PRO A 435 -7.83 -8.97 -5.86
CA PRO A 435 -6.64 -9.32 -5.08
C PRO A 435 -6.54 -10.82 -4.85
N ILE A 436 -5.31 -11.35 -4.80
CA ILE A 436 -5.09 -12.76 -4.44
C ILE A 436 -5.56 -13.05 -3.02
N THR A 437 -6.04 -14.27 -2.80
CA THR A 437 -6.28 -14.83 -1.47
C THR A 437 -5.32 -15.98 -1.24
N TRP A 438 -5.15 -16.45 0.01
CA TRP A 438 -4.20 -17.54 0.26
C TRP A 438 -4.61 -18.86 -0.40
N ARG A 439 -5.88 -18.97 -0.82
CA ARG A 439 -6.43 -20.16 -1.51
C ARG A 439 -6.57 -20.01 -3.01
N SER A 440 -6.50 -18.79 -3.53
CA SER A 440 -6.90 -18.53 -4.91
C SER A 440 -5.99 -19.22 -5.93
N CYS A 441 -4.68 -19.27 -5.64
CA CYS A 441 -3.68 -19.67 -6.61
C CYS A 441 -2.71 -20.68 -6.04
N ALA A 442 -2.23 -21.59 -6.90
CA ALA A 442 -1.20 -22.56 -6.54
C ALA A 442 0.12 -21.88 -6.13
N SER A 443 0.47 -20.76 -6.77
CA SER A 443 1.60 -19.90 -6.39
C SER A 443 1.14 -18.49 -6.08
N VAL A 444 0.81 -18.22 -4.82
CA VAL A 444 0.43 -16.87 -4.37
C VAL A 444 1.53 -15.83 -4.57
N HIS A 445 2.80 -16.26 -4.63
CA HIS A 445 3.94 -15.37 -4.79
C HIS A 445 4.15 -14.94 -6.25
N ASP A 446 3.84 -15.81 -7.21
CA ASP A 446 3.99 -15.51 -8.65
C ASP A 446 2.73 -14.87 -9.25
N CYS A 447 1.59 -14.94 -8.55
CA CYS A 447 0.30 -14.42 -9.04
C CYS A 447 -0.02 -13.03 -8.50
N VAL A 448 -0.47 -12.12 -9.37
CA VAL A 448 -0.79 -10.72 -9.07
C VAL A 448 -2.28 -10.45 -8.88
N GLY A 449 -3.13 -11.41 -9.23
CA GLY A 449 -4.57 -11.33 -9.03
C GLY A 449 -5.28 -12.60 -9.46
N VAL A 450 -6.60 -12.57 -9.34
CA VAL A 450 -7.52 -13.60 -9.83
C VAL A 450 -8.52 -12.89 -10.72
N ASP A 451 -8.82 -13.42 -11.89
CA ASP A 451 -9.89 -12.85 -12.70
C ASP A 451 -11.28 -13.20 -12.16
N PHE A 452 -12.33 -12.67 -12.77
CA PHE A 452 -13.70 -12.90 -12.33
C PHE A 452 -14.23 -14.29 -12.71
N ALA A 453 -13.52 -15.06 -13.53
CA ALA A 453 -13.80 -16.48 -13.78
C ALA A 453 -13.15 -17.40 -12.72
N GLY A 454 -12.23 -16.85 -11.90
CA GLY A 454 -11.49 -17.58 -10.88
C GLY A 454 -10.10 -18.03 -11.34
N ASP A 455 -9.66 -17.64 -12.54
CA ASP A 455 -8.35 -17.99 -13.06
C ASP A 455 -7.25 -17.07 -12.50
N CYS A 456 -6.10 -17.65 -12.20
CA CYS A 456 -4.97 -16.91 -11.64
C CYS A 456 -4.20 -16.13 -12.70
N ILE A 457 -4.02 -14.83 -12.44
CA ILE A 457 -3.21 -13.93 -13.25
C ILE A 457 -1.80 -13.91 -12.66
N CYS A 458 -0.85 -14.57 -13.30
CA CYS A 458 0.51 -14.80 -12.80
C CYS A 458 1.58 -14.30 -13.75
N VAL A 459 2.67 -13.79 -13.16
CA VAL A 459 3.82 -13.27 -13.88
C VAL A 459 4.45 -14.40 -14.68
N SER A 460 4.70 -14.17 -15.96
CA SER A 460 5.40 -15.12 -16.81
C SER A 460 6.84 -15.29 -16.31
N LYS A 461 7.30 -16.53 -16.10
CA LYS A 461 8.67 -16.79 -15.63
C LYS A 461 9.69 -16.07 -16.51
N ARG A 462 10.56 -15.27 -15.89
CA ARG A 462 11.58 -14.44 -16.56
C ARG A 462 12.67 -15.25 -17.28
N GLU A 463 12.73 -16.56 -17.02
CA GLU A 463 13.83 -17.48 -17.37
C GLU A 463 14.11 -17.63 -18.89
N GLU A 464 13.26 -17.11 -19.78
CA GLU A 464 13.49 -17.21 -21.23
C GLU A 464 13.90 -15.89 -21.93
N ARG A 465 13.86 -14.72 -21.26
CA ARG A 465 14.01 -13.43 -21.96
C ARG A 465 15.42 -12.79 -21.89
N ILE A 466 16.29 -13.25 -21.00
CA ILE A 466 17.67 -12.70 -20.88
C ILE A 466 18.63 -13.33 -21.92
N ALA A 467 18.27 -14.47 -22.53
CA ALA A 467 19.13 -15.16 -23.48
C ALA A 467 19.27 -14.49 -24.86
N PHE A 468 18.64 -13.34 -25.11
CA PHE A 468 18.63 -12.68 -26.44
C PHE A 468 19.18 -11.25 -26.48
N THR A 469 19.85 -10.77 -25.41
CA THR A 469 20.37 -9.40 -25.34
C THR A 469 21.81 -9.31 -24.80
N VAL A 470 22.68 -10.20 -25.27
CA VAL A 470 24.14 -10.04 -25.15
C VAL A 470 24.76 -9.94 -26.53
#